data_AF-A0A3P5Y5L4-F1
#
_entry.id   AF-A0A3P5Y5L4-F1
#
_cell.length_a   1.000
_cell.length_b   1.000
_cell.length_c   1.000
_cell.angle_alpha   90.00
_cell.angle_beta   90.00
_cell.angle_gamma   90.00
#
_symmetry.space_group_name_H-M   'P 1'
#
loop_
_entity.id
_entity.type
_entity.pdbx_description
1 polymer ?
#
loop_
_entity_poly.entity_id
_entity_poly.type
_entity_poly.pdbx_seq_one_letter_code
_entity_poly.pdbx_strand_id
1 'polypeptide(L)'
;MAISNLLATINAVSFFSGKPDHFLARPLSQTTRRIQTSCCYREPSLKPWTPITMSEVETDTKSDSHRVGIFRFLQGKSYLITGATGFLAKVLIEKLVRASPEIGKIFILMKTGDQESANKRLYDEIISSDLFRLIKQTHGSSYEAFMKSKLIPVVGDIGEDNLGIKSQIACNISDEIDVIISCAGRTTFDDRYDSALNVNALGPASEV
;
A
#
# COMPACT_ATOMS: atom_id res chain seq x y z
N MET A 1 -17.99 -26.55 4.14
CA MET A 1 -17.11 -27.13 3.12
C MET A 1 -16.07 -26.07 2.78
N ALA A 2 -14.83 -26.29 3.20
CA ALA A 2 -13.58 -25.54 2.98
C ALA A 2 -13.62 -23.99 3.04
N ILE A 3 -13.35 -23.46 4.24
CA ILE A 3 -12.68 -22.16 4.42
C ILE A 3 -11.19 -22.49 4.45
N SER A 4 -10.43 -22.08 3.44
CA SER A 4 -8.98 -22.27 3.43
C SER A 4 -8.26 -21.16 2.66
N ASN A 5 -7.41 -20.46 3.43
CA ASN A 5 -6.13 -19.86 3.06
C ASN A 5 -6.14 -18.48 2.39
N LEU A 6 -6.27 -17.46 3.25
CA LEU A 6 -5.68 -16.15 3.05
C LEU A 6 -4.25 -16.17 3.64
N LEU A 7 -3.25 -16.60 2.86
CA LEU A 7 -1.85 -16.35 3.18
C LEU A 7 -1.37 -15.18 2.32
N ALA A 8 -1.34 -14.01 2.96
CA ALA A 8 -0.85 -12.77 2.41
C ALA A 8 0.66 -12.85 2.18
N THR A 9 1.09 -12.73 0.92
CA THR A 9 2.42 -12.19 0.60
C THR A 9 2.34 -10.68 0.74
N ILE A 10 2.76 -10.16 1.90
CA ILE A 10 3.16 -8.76 2.04
C ILE A 10 4.52 -8.64 1.33
N ASN A 11 4.50 -8.28 0.05
CA ASN A 11 5.73 -7.93 -0.64
C ASN A 11 6.04 -6.46 -0.32
N ALA A 12 6.96 -6.28 0.63
CA ALA A 12 7.73 -5.07 0.92
C ALA A 12 6.97 -3.73 1.03
N VAL A 13 6.92 -3.17 2.24
CA VAL A 13 6.83 -1.73 2.43
C VAL A 13 8.27 -1.20 2.44
N SER A 14 8.69 -0.56 1.35
CA SER A 14 10.01 0.04 1.25
C SER A 14 9.96 1.47 1.77
N PHE A 15 10.70 1.74 2.85
CA PHE A 15 10.87 3.08 3.40
C PHE A 15 12.16 3.68 2.85
N PHE A 16 12.05 4.70 2.01
CA PHE A 16 13.21 5.46 1.56
C PHE A 16 13.44 6.63 2.52
N SER A 17 14.56 6.58 3.25
CA SER A 17 15.08 7.72 4.00
C SER A 17 16.58 7.83 3.74
N GLY A 18 16.97 8.70 2.80
CA GLY A 18 18.38 9.02 2.54
C GLY A 18 18.68 9.34 1.08
N LYS A 19 19.47 10.40 0.83
CA LYS A 19 20.05 10.74 -0.48
C LYS A 19 20.98 9.62 -0.98
N PRO A 20 21.17 9.47 -2.31
CA PRO A 20 21.87 8.32 -2.87
C PRO A 20 23.40 8.52 -2.83
N ASP A 21 24.09 7.74 -2.00
CA ASP A 21 25.52 7.51 -2.17
C ASP A 21 25.74 6.05 -2.63
N HIS A 22 26.34 5.95 -3.82
CA HIS A 22 26.91 4.78 -4.49
C HIS A 22 26.85 3.41 -3.77
N PHE A 23 26.12 2.45 -4.34
CA PHE A 23 26.31 1.02 -4.03
C PHE A 23 26.47 0.18 -5.29
N LEU A 24 27.67 -0.39 -5.43
CA LEU A 24 28.05 -1.37 -6.44
C LEU A 24 27.42 -2.72 -6.11
N ALA A 25 26.60 -3.27 -7.01
CA ALA A 25 26.08 -4.62 -6.91
C ALA A 25 27.20 -5.66 -7.13
N ARG A 26 27.31 -6.65 -6.23
CA ARG A 26 28.03 -7.91 -6.46
C ARG A 26 27.04 -9.08 -6.49
N PRO A 27 27.18 -10.07 -7.40
CA PRO A 27 26.28 -11.21 -7.45
C PRO A 27 26.62 -12.26 -6.39
N LEU A 28 25.60 -12.82 -5.73
CA LEU A 28 25.73 -13.95 -4.80
C LEU A 28 25.51 -15.29 -5.52
N SER A 29 26.44 -16.22 -5.32
CA SER A 29 26.44 -17.58 -5.85
C SER A 29 25.41 -18.48 -5.15
N GLN A 30 24.71 -19.30 -5.94
CA GLN A 30 23.76 -20.31 -5.44
C GLN A 30 24.47 -21.45 -4.71
N THR A 31 24.00 -21.80 -3.51
CA THR A 31 24.22 -23.12 -2.91
C THR A 31 23.02 -23.52 -2.08
N THR A 32 22.31 -24.55 -2.53
CA THR A 32 21.08 -25.07 -1.95
C THR A 32 21.41 -26.00 -0.77
N ARG A 33 20.88 -25.72 0.43
CA ARG A 33 20.74 -26.74 1.50
C ARG A 33 19.28 -26.89 1.90
N ARG A 34 18.82 -28.14 1.91
CA ARG A 34 17.47 -28.59 2.28
C ARG A 34 17.33 -28.49 3.81
N ILE A 35 16.49 -27.58 4.31
CA ILE A 35 16.11 -27.52 5.73
C ILE A 35 14.69 -28.07 5.85
N GLN A 36 14.56 -29.17 6.60
CA GLN A 36 13.29 -29.81 6.91
C GLN A 36 12.72 -29.14 8.17
N THR A 37 11.69 -28.33 8.03
CA THR A 37 11.01 -27.70 9.17
C THR A 37 9.78 -28.52 9.55
N SER A 38 9.85 -29.23 10.68
CA SER A 38 8.67 -29.79 11.34
C SER A 38 7.94 -28.67 12.08
N CYS A 39 6.72 -28.35 11.66
CA CYS A 39 5.91 -27.31 12.29
C CYS A 39 5.01 -27.95 13.37
N CYS A 40 5.35 -27.79 14.64
CA CYS A 40 4.45 -28.11 15.74
C CYS A 40 3.45 -26.96 15.91
N TYR A 41 2.19 -27.21 15.59
CA TYR A 41 1.12 -26.23 15.80
C TYR A 41 0.69 -26.28 17.27
N ARG A 42 0.88 -25.17 18.01
CA ARG A 42 0.30 -24.97 19.34
C ARG A 42 -0.82 -23.95 19.18
N GLU A 43 -2.06 -24.39 19.31
CA GLU A 43 -3.23 -23.51 19.30
C GLU A 43 -3.20 -22.55 20.51
N PRO A 44 -3.24 -21.21 20.30
CA PRO A 44 -3.50 -20.28 21.37
C PRO A 44 -5.00 -20.24 21.65
N SER A 45 -5.41 -20.47 22.90
CA SER A 45 -6.78 -20.25 23.35
C SER A 45 -7.13 -18.76 23.20
N LEU A 46 -7.94 -18.43 22.19
CA LEU A 46 -8.42 -17.08 21.93
C LEU A 46 -9.34 -16.63 23.08
N LYS A 47 -8.96 -15.54 23.77
CA LYS A 47 -9.87 -14.86 24.69
C LYS A 47 -10.82 -13.95 23.89
N PRO A 48 -12.07 -13.77 24.34
CA PRO A 48 -13.03 -12.91 23.67
C PRO A 48 -12.51 -11.48 23.52
N TRP A 49 -12.75 -10.89 22.36
CA TRP A 49 -12.39 -9.51 22.06
C TRP A 49 -13.27 -8.55 22.88
N THR A 50 -12.65 -7.75 23.75
CA THR A 50 -13.31 -6.65 24.44
C THR A 50 -13.06 -5.34 23.68
N PRO A 51 -14.07 -4.46 23.52
CA PRO A 51 -13.90 -3.15 22.92
C PRO A 51 -12.84 -2.36 23.71
N ILE A 52 -11.87 -1.79 23.01
CA ILE A 52 -10.91 -0.86 23.60
C ILE A 52 -11.68 0.43 23.88
N THR A 53 -12.00 0.69 25.15
CA THR A 53 -12.32 2.03 25.61
C THR A 53 -11.06 2.88 25.42
N MET A 54 -11.13 3.87 24.52
CA MET A 54 -10.09 4.90 24.45
C MET A 54 -10.12 5.66 25.77
N SER A 55 -9.20 5.33 26.67
CA SER A 55 -8.81 6.25 27.73
C SER A 55 -8.21 7.48 27.07
N GLU A 56 -8.56 8.64 27.59
CA GLU A 56 -7.98 9.92 27.20
C GLU A 56 -6.46 9.75 27.11
N VAL A 57 -5.89 10.10 25.96
CA VAL A 57 -4.45 10.19 25.81
C VAL A 57 -4.03 11.38 26.67
N GLU A 58 -3.67 11.10 27.92
CA GLU A 58 -2.88 12.01 28.73
C GLU A 58 -1.63 12.36 27.91
N THR A 59 -1.54 13.62 27.54
CA THR A 59 -0.36 14.18 26.89
C THR A 59 0.71 14.33 27.97
N ASP A 60 1.39 13.22 28.28
CA ASP A 60 2.58 13.27 29.12
C ASP A 60 3.69 13.97 28.31
N THR A 61 3.87 15.24 28.65
CA THR A 61 4.95 16.09 28.15
C THR A 61 6.24 15.69 28.85
N LYS A 62 6.83 14.57 28.43
CA LYS A 62 8.23 14.25 28.72
C LYS A 62 8.96 13.82 27.45
N SER A 63 9.99 14.60 27.14
CA SER A 63 10.83 14.47 25.96
C SER A 63 11.52 13.11 25.91
N ASP A 64 11.11 12.28 24.95
CA ASP A 64 11.91 11.17 24.44
C ASP A 64 12.32 11.54 23.01
N SER A 65 13.39 12.33 22.87
CA SER A 65 13.81 12.98 21.62
C SER A 65 14.34 12.03 20.54
N HIS A 66 14.23 10.71 20.75
CA HIS A 66 14.75 9.69 19.82
C HIS A 66 13.75 8.56 19.52
N ARG A 67 12.44 8.75 19.74
CA ARG A 67 11.42 7.82 19.24
C ARG A 67 10.67 8.45 18.07
N VAL A 68 10.84 7.87 16.88
CA VAL A 68 10.02 8.23 15.72
C VAL A 68 8.61 7.70 15.99
N GLY A 69 7.72 8.57 16.44
CA GLY A 69 6.30 8.23 16.55
C GLY A 69 5.73 7.92 15.17
N ILE A 70 5.03 6.79 15.01
CA ILE A 70 4.47 6.36 13.73
C ILE A 70 3.58 7.45 13.13
N PHE A 71 2.70 8.06 13.93
CA PHE A 71 1.86 9.17 13.48
C PHE A 71 2.67 10.37 12.99
N ARG A 72 3.76 10.72 13.70
CA ARG A 72 4.66 11.81 13.30
C ARG A 72 5.40 11.50 12.01
N PHE A 73 5.76 10.25 11.77
CA PHE A 73 6.38 9.83 10.51
C PHE A 73 5.41 9.99 9.34
N LEU A 74 4.16 9.55 9.50
CA LEU A 74 3.16 9.54 8.42
C LEU A 74 2.64 10.93 8.05
N GLN A 75 2.70 11.90 8.98
CA GLN A 75 2.24 13.27 8.76
C GLN A 75 2.92 13.93 7.56
N GLY A 76 2.12 14.54 6.69
CA GLY A 76 2.60 15.25 5.50
C GLY A 76 3.23 14.37 4.42
N LYS A 77 3.37 13.05 4.65
CA LYS A 77 3.97 12.13 3.67
C LYS A 77 3.02 11.87 2.52
N SER A 78 3.57 11.80 1.32
CA SER A 78 2.85 11.39 0.12
C SER A 78 3.20 9.95 -0.24
N TYR A 79 2.21 9.23 -0.78
CA TYR A 79 2.28 7.78 -0.97
C TYR A 79 2.06 7.41 -2.43
N LEU A 80 2.77 6.40 -2.93
CA LEU A 80 2.38 5.66 -4.13
C LEU A 80 1.87 4.28 -3.73
N ILE A 81 0.65 3.95 -4.13
CA ILE A 81 0.01 2.66 -3.83
C ILE A 81 -0.28 1.93 -5.14
N THR A 82 0.31 0.75 -5.28
CA THR A 82 -0.03 -0.18 -6.38
C THR A 82 -1.10 -1.17 -5.93
N GLY A 83 -1.97 -1.60 -6.86
CA GLY A 83 -3.01 -2.57 -6.54
C GLY A 83 -4.10 -2.03 -5.62
N ALA A 84 -4.34 -0.72 -5.63
CA ALA A 84 -5.31 -0.04 -4.75
C ALA A 84 -6.74 -0.57 -4.89
N THR A 85 -7.11 -1.13 -6.04
CA THR A 85 -8.43 -1.76 -6.24
C THR A 85 -8.55 -3.12 -5.54
N GLY A 86 -7.45 -3.69 -5.04
CA GLY A 86 -7.46 -4.90 -4.24
C GLY A 86 -7.98 -4.65 -2.82
N PHE A 87 -8.62 -5.66 -2.21
CA PHE A 87 -9.26 -5.53 -0.91
C PHE A 87 -8.32 -4.98 0.18
N LEU A 88 -7.10 -5.54 0.31
CA LEU A 88 -6.12 -5.12 1.32
C LEU A 88 -5.74 -3.65 1.18
N ALA A 89 -5.47 -3.21 -0.05
CA ALA A 89 -5.04 -1.85 -0.32
C ALA A 89 -6.16 -0.84 -0.05
N LYS A 90 -7.43 -1.16 -0.39
CA LYS A 90 -8.57 -0.29 -0.04
C LYS A 90 -8.68 -0.10 1.48
N VAL A 91 -8.54 -1.17 2.26
CA VAL A 91 -8.60 -1.11 3.73
C VAL A 91 -7.45 -0.28 4.30
N LEU A 92 -6.26 -0.40 3.70
CA LEU A 92 -5.11 0.41 4.09
C LEU A 92 -5.33 1.90 3.80
N ILE A 93 -5.86 2.25 2.62
CA ILE A 93 -6.19 3.62 2.25
C ILE A 93 -7.23 4.21 3.23
N GLU A 94 -8.30 3.47 3.54
CA GLU A 94 -9.29 3.86 4.53
C GLU A 94 -8.63 4.17 5.87
N LYS A 95 -7.77 3.26 6.34
CA LYS A 95 -7.09 3.40 7.62
C LYS A 95 -6.15 4.59 7.64
N LEU A 96 -5.37 4.82 6.58
CA LEU A 96 -4.46 5.95 6.47
C LEU A 96 -5.23 7.28 6.54
N VAL A 97 -6.25 7.42 5.69
CA VAL A 97 -7.06 8.65 5.62
C VAL A 97 -7.80 8.92 6.93
N ARG A 98 -8.35 7.88 7.58
CA ARG A 98 -9.08 8.02 8.83
C ARG A 98 -8.18 8.25 10.05
N ALA A 99 -7.04 7.56 10.13
CA ALA A 99 -6.15 7.64 11.29
C ALA A 99 -5.23 8.87 11.25
N SER A 100 -4.92 9.38 10.06
CA SER A 100 -4.07 10.55 9.88
C SER A 100 -4.58 11.38 8.69
N PRO A 101 -5.54 12.31 8.90
CA PRO A 101 -6.05 13.17 7.83
C PRO A 101 -4.99 14.15 7.28
N GLU A 102 -3.89 14.34 8.02
CA GLU A 102 -2.76 15.21 7.66
C GLU A 102 -1.73 14.55 6.73
N ILE A 103 -1.96 13.31 6.30
CA ILE A 103 -1.15 12.73 5.21
C ILE A 103 -1.23 13.61 3.96
N GLY A 104 -0.20 13.55 3.12
CA GLY A 104 -0.15 14.20 1.82
C GLY A 104 -1.09 13.55 0.80
N LYS A 105 -0.65 13.51 -0.46
CA LYS A 105 -1.42 12.87 -1.53
C LYS A 105 -1.13 11.37 -1.58
N ILE A 106 -2.13 10.60 -1.99
CA ILE A 106 -2.01 9.18 -2.28
C ILE A 106 -2.14 9.02 -3.80
N PHE A 107 -1.01 8.82 -4.47
CA PHE A 107 -0.94 8.42 -5.86
C PHE A 107 -1.34 6.95 -5.98
N ILE A 108 -2.33 6.66 -6.82
CA ILE A 108 -2.86 5.33 -7.00
C ILE A 108 -2.54 4.85 -8.42
N LEU A 109 -1.72 3.82 -8.53
CA LEU A 109 -1.45 3.19 -9.83
C LEU A 109 -2.70 2.43 -10.31
N MET A 110 -3.23 2.83 -11.47
CA MET A 110 -4.43 2.25 -12.07
C MET A 110 -4.15 1.74 -13.49
N LYS A 111 -4.32 0.43 -13.66
CA LYS A 111 -4.28 -0.23 -14.97
C LYS A 111 -5.51 0.12 -15.80
N THR A 112 -5.37 1.17 -16.62
CA THR A 112 -6.40 1.73 -17.50
C THR A 112 -5.75 2.29 -18.77
N GLY A 113 -6.54 2.57 -19.82
CA GLY A 113 -6.00 3.11 -21.08
C GLY A 113 -5.75 4.61 -21.07
N ASP A 114 -6.47 5.35 -20.23
CA ASP A 114 -6.47 6.81 -20.20
C ASP A 114 -6.84 7.34 -18.80
N GLN A 115 -6.61 8.64 -18.60
CA GLN A 115 -6.82 9.30 -17.30
C GLN A 115 -8.30 9.41 -16.92
N GLU A 116 -9.23 9.51 -17.88
CA GLU A 116 -10.66 9.57 -17.61
C GLU A 116 -11.16 8.22 -17.10
N SER A 117 -10.75 7.13 -17.75
CA SER A 117 -10.97 5.76 -17.32
C SER A 117 -10.39 5.50 -15.92
N ALA A 118 -9.21 6.05 -15.62
CA ALA A 118 -8.61 5.95 -14.29
C ALA A 118 -9.45 6.67 -13.22
N ASN A 119 -9.88 7.91 -13.50
CA ASN A 119 -10.75 8.67 -12.60
C ASN A 119 -12.09 7.97 -12.36
N LYS A 120 -12.70 7.42 -13.41
CA LYS A 120 -13.94 6.66 -13.32
C LYS A 120 -13.75 5.41 -12.46
N ARG A 121 -12.70 4.63 -12.72
CA ARG A 121 -12.38 3.42 -11.94
C ARG A 121 -12.10 3.75 -10.48
N LEU A 122 -11.41 4.85 -10.18
CA LEU A 122 -11.20 5.35 -8.81
C LEU A 122 -12.53 5.63 -8.11
N TYR A 123 -13.45 6.30 -8.80
CA TYR A 123 -14.76 6.59 -8.24
C TYR A 123 -15.56 5.31 -7.99
N ASP A 124 -15.68 4.46 -9.00
CA ASP A 124 -16.49 3.25 -8.97
C ASP A 124 -15.96 2.22 -7.95
N GLU A 125 -14.65 2.07 -7.81
CA GLU A 125 -14.06 1.02 -6.96
C GLU A 125 -13.73 1.44 -5.53
N ILE A 126 -13.43 2.73 -5.32
CA ILE A 126 -12.88 3.22 -4.04
C ILE A 126 -13.83 4.26 -3.43
N ILE A 127 -14.08 5.38 -4.12
CA ILE A 127 -14.84 6.50 -3.53
C ILE A 127 -16.30 6.09 -3.23
N SER A 128 -16.92 5.33 -4.13
CA SER A 128 -18.31 4.86 -3.96
C SER A 128 -18.46 3.69 -2.98
N SER A 129 -17.35 3.06 -2.56
CA SER A 129 -17.38 1.84 -1.76
C SER A 129 -17.85 2.07 -0.32
N ASP A 130 -18.70 1.17 0.18
CA ASP A 130 -19.18 1.16 1.58
C ASP A 130 -18.05 1.04 2.62
N LEU A 131 -16.86 0.60 2.21
CA LEU A 131 -15.68 0.56 3.08
C LEU A 131 -15.39 1.95 3.68
N PHE A 132 -15.60 3.02 2.91
CA PHE A 132 -15.32 4.39 3.29
C PHE A 132 -16.49 5.07 4.00
N ARG A 133 -17.53 4.32 4.42
CA ARG A 133 -18.73 4.87 5.06
C ARG A 133 -18.44 5.77 6.27
N LEU A 134 -17.41 5.46 7.06
CA LEU A 134 -17.06 6.23 8.25
C LEU A 134 -16.52 7.61 7.84
N ILE A 135 -15.60 7.64 6.87
CA ILE A 135 -15.07 8.89 6.31
C ILE A 135 -16.20 9.69 5.65
N LYS A 136 -17.11 9.01 4.94
CA LYS A 136 -18.31 9.64 4.36
C LYS A 136 -19.22 10.28 5.41
N GLN A 137 -19.44 9.62 6.54
CA GLN A 137 -20.21 10.17 7.66
C GLN A 137 -19.51 11.37 8.30
N THR A 138 -18.18 11.33 8.44
CA THR A 138 -17.39 12.43 9.01
C THR A 138 -17.41 13.68 8.11
N HIS A 139 -17.26 13.52 6.80
CA HIS A 139 -17.16 14.65 5.86
C HIS A 139 -18.49 15.07 5.22
N GLY A 140 -19.54 14.25 5.32
CA GLY A 140 -20.87 14.55 4.79
C GLY A 140 -20.86 14.87 3.29
N SER A 141 -21.44 16.00 2.92
CA SER A 141 -21.49 16.46 1.52
C SER A 141 -20.12 16.77 0.91
N SER A 142 -19.10 17.05 1.73
CA SER A 142 -17.73 17.33 1.28
C SER A 142 -16.89 16.08 1.01
N TYR A 143 -17.43 14.88 1.31
CA TYR A 143 -16.71 13.61 1.21
C TYR A 143 -16.03 13.38 -0.14
N GLU A 144 -16.77 13.53 -1.24
CA GLU A 144 -16.22 13.26 -2.57
C GLU A 144 -15.10 14.24 -2.94
N ALA A 145 -15.28 15.52 -2.61
CA ALA A 145 -14.27 16.56 -2.85
C ALA A 145 -13.01 16.28 -2.02
N PHE A 146 -13.19 15.91 -0.75
CA PHE A 146 -12.09 15.52 0.13
C PHE A 146 -11.33 14.31 -0.41
N MET A 147 -12.02 13.23 -0.78
CA MET A 147 -11.41 12.02 -1.33
C MET A 147 -10.67 12.31 -2.64
N LYS A 148 -11.25 13.10 -3.55
CA LYS A 148 -10.60 13.51 -4.81
C LYS A 148 -9.38 14.40 -4.59
N SER A 149 -9.34 15.18 -3.50
CA SER A 149 -8.16 15.97 -3.14
C SER A 149 -7.01 15.12 -2.60
N LYS A 150 -7.32 13.97 -1.97
CA LYS A 150 -6.34 13.06 -1.38
C LYS A 150 -5.87 11.98 -2.36
N LEU A 151 -6.76 11.43 -3.16
CA LEU A 151 -6.49 10.29 -4.04
C LEU A 151 -6.25 10.77 -5.47
N ILE A 152 -5.04 10.60 -5.98
CA ILE A 152 -4.64 11.00 -7.33
C ILE A 152 -4.41 9.74 -8.18
N PRO A 153 -5.28 9.41 -9.13
CA PRO A 153 -5.07 8.24 -9.98
C PRO A 153 -3.95 8.51 -10.98
N VAL A 154 -3.05 7.54 -11.15
CA VAL A 154 -1.95 7.54 -12.10
C VAL A 154 -2.12 6.34 -13.03
N VAL A 155 -2.22 6.59 -14.33
CA VAL A 155 -2.31 5.52 -15.33
C VAL A 155 -0.98 4.78 -15.41
N GLY A 156 -1.03 3.46 -15.25
CA GLY A 156 0.12 2.59 -15.39
C GLY A 156 -0.18 1.13 -15.08
N ASP A 157 0.77 0.25 -15.36
CA ASP A 157 0.71 -1.18 -15.13
C ASP A 157 2.04 -1.66 -14.55
N ILE A 158 1.97 -2.35 -13.41
CA ILE A 158 3.15 -2.90 -12.72
C ILE A 158 3.90 -3.95 -13.55
N GLY A 159 3.24 -4.57 -14.54
CA GLY A 159 3.89 -5.53 -15.44
C GLY A 159 4.68 -4.88 -16.57
N GLU A 160 4.64 -3.56 -16.71
CA GLU A 160 5.34 -2.81 -17.76
C GLU A 160 6.57 -2.10 -17.20
N ASP A 161 7.52 -1.77 -18.06
CA ASP A 161 8.71 -0.98 -17.69
C ASP A 161 8.29 0.39 -17.13
N ASN A 162 9.00 0.88 -16.11
CA ASN A 162 8.67 2.11 -15.38
C ASN A 162 7.21 2.17 -14.90
N LEU A 163 6.65 1.01 -14.50
CA LEU A 163 5.25 0.83 -14.11
C LEU A 163 4.25 1.27 -15.17
N GLY A 164 4.64 1.32 -16.45
CA GLY A 164 3.80 1.81 -17.55
C GLY A 164 3.45 3.30 -17.42
N ILE A 165 4.16 4.06 -16.56
CA ILE A 165 3.94 5.49 -16.36
C ILE A 165 4.72 6.25 -17.43
N LYS A 166 4.10 7.26 -18.03
CA LYS A 166 4.79 8.16 -18.96
C LYS A 166 5.93 8.88 -18.23
N SER A 167 7.13 8.89 -18.82
CA SER A 167 8.34 9.47 -18.21
C SER A 167 8.14 10.87 -17.62
N GLN A 168 7.43 11.77 -18.31
CA GLN A 168 7.14 13.12 -17.78
C GLN A 168 6.33 13.08 -16.47
N ILE A 169 5.34 12.19 -16.38
CA ILE A 169 4.54 12.02 -15.17
C ILE A 169 5.38 11.37 -14.08
N ALA A 170 6.16 10.34 -14.42
CA ALA A 170 7.05 9.64 -13.49
C ALA A 170 8.01 10.63 -12.80
N CYS A 171 8.68 11.49 -13.57
CA CYS A 171 9.56 12.54 -13.02
C CYS A 171 8.82 13.51 -12.10
N ASN A 172 7.59 13.88 -12.42
CA ASN A 172 6.83 14.82 -11.61
C ASN A 172 6.39 14.20 -10.27
N ILE A 173 6.02 12.91 -10.27
CA ILE A 173 5.54 12.24 -9.07
C ILE A 173 6.69 11.71 -8.21
N SER A 174 7.85 11.36 -8.79
CA SER A 174 9.01 10.85 -8.05
C SER A 174 9.53 11.85 -7.02
N ASP A 175 9.44 13.14 -7.32
CA ASP A 175 9.85 14.22 -6.41
C ASP A 175 8.83 14.46 -5.28
N GLU A 176 7.58 14.03 -5.44
CA GLU A 176 6.51 14.21 -4.45
C GLU A 176 6.32 12.98 -3.56
N ILE A 177 6.63 11.77 -4.03
CA ILE A 177 6.39 10.52 -3.29
C ILE A 177 7.45 10.30 -2.19
N ASP A 178 6.99 10.06 -0.97
CA ASP A 178 7.87 9.68 0.14
C ASP A 178 7.85 8.18 0.44
N VAL A 179 6.72 7.52 0.22
CA VAL A 179 6.50 6.11 0.63
C VAL A 179 5.83 5.34 -0.49
N ILE A 180 6.39 4.19 -0.84
CA ILE A 180 5.81 3.26 -1.81
C ILE A 180 5.23 2.06 -1.06
N ILE A 181 3.96 1.76 -1.36
CA ILE A 181 3.26 0.59 -0.81
C ILE A 181 2.84 -0.29 -1.98
N SER A 182 3.52 -1.43 -2.13
CA SER A 182 3.19 -2.39 -3.17
C SER A 182 2.18 -3.42 -2.66
N CYS A 183 0.97 -3.38 -3.20
CA CYS A 183 -0.07 -4.38 -2.92
C CYS A 183 -0.60 -5.03 -4.21
N ALA A 184 -0.06 -4.66 -5.36
CA ALA A 184 -0.39 -5.28 -6.63
C ALA A 184 0.15 -6.71 -6.68
N GLY A 185 -0.69 -7.61 -7.16
CA GLY A 185 -0.32 -8.99 -7.42
C GLY A 185 -1.39 -9.68 -8.25
N ARG A 186 -0.97 -10.64 -9.06
CA ARG A 186 -1.86 -11.60 -9.69
C ARG A 186 -2.09 -12.76 -8.74
N THR A 187 -3.34 -12.93 -8.35
CA THR A 187 -3.79 -13.97 -7.42
C THR A 187 -4.61 -15.06 -8.09
N THR A 188 -4.69 -15.04 -9.42
CA THR A 188 -5.30 -16.11 -10.21
C THR A 188 -4.38 -17.33 -10.20
N PHE A 189 -4.85 -18.45 -9.64
CA PHE A 189 -4.05 -19.66 -9.47
C PHE A 189 -3.71 -20.37 -10.80
N ASP A 190 -4.55 -20.19 -11.82
CA ASP A 190 -4.35 -20.73 -13.17
C ASP A 190 -3.93 -19.62 -14.16
N ASP A 191 -3.06 -18.72 -13.68
CA ASP A 191 -2.45 -17.73 -14.56
C ASP A 191 -1.22 -18.31 -15.24
N ARG A 192 -0.88 -17.77 -16.42
CA ARG A 192 0.37 -18.13 -17.07
C ARG A 192 1.54 -17.76 -16.17
N TYR A 193 2.47 -18.70 -16.01
CA TYR A 193 3.61 -18.55 -15.12
C TYR A 193 4.45 -17.30 -15.41
N ASP A 194 4.75 -17.02 -16.68
CA ASP A 194 5.50 -15.83 -17.09
C ASP A 194 4.81 -14.53 -16.69
N SER A 195 3.49 -14.47 -16.83
CA SER A 195 2.68 -13.31 -16.51
C SER A 195 2.55 -13.09 -15.00
N ALA A 196 2.40 -14.17 -14.24
CA ALA A 196 2.40 -14.12 -12.77
C ALA A 196 3.78 -13.73 -12.22
N LEU A 197 4.86 -14.27 -12.80
CA LEU A 197 6.24 -13.92 -12.45
C LEU A 197 6.52 -12.44 -12.72
N ASN A 198 6.11 -11.95 -13.89
CA ASN A 198 6.33 -10.57 -14.30
C ASN A 198 5.68 -9.58 -13.31
N VAL A 199 4.47 -9.85 -12.85
CA VAL A 199 3.79 -8.95 -11.89
C VAL A 199 4.23 -9.17 -10.45
N ASN A 200 4.32 -10.41 -9.98
CA ASN A 200 4.49 -10.69 -8.56
C ASN A 200 5.96 -10.63 -8.08
N ALA A 201 6.90 -10.93 -8.98
CA ALA A 201 8.33 -10.99 -8.66
C ALA A 201 9.13 -9.86 -9.32
N LEU A 202 8.91 -9.60 -10.61
CA LEU A 202 9.66 -8.56 -11.33
C LEU A 202 9.06 -7.17 -11.13
N GLY A 203 7.73 -7.06 -11.09
CA GLY A 203 7.02 -5.80 -10.90
C GLY A 203 7.48 -4.97 -9.69
N PRO A 204 7.65 -5.54 -8.49
CA PRO A 204 8.20 -4.81 -7.34
C PRO A 204 9.65 -4.36 -7.51
N ALA A 205 10.42 -4.99 -8.40
CA ALA A 205 11.79 -4.59 -8.72
C ALA A 205 11.86 -3.52 -9.83
N SER A 206 10.75 -3.27 -10.53
CA SER A 206 10.58 -2.14 -11.44
C SER A 206 10.41 -0.86 -10.62
N GLU A 207 11.52 -0.30 -10.13
CA GLU A 207 11.52 0.96 -9.37
C GLU A 207 11.23 2.16 -10.29
N VAL A 208 10.52 3.17 -9.75
CA VAL A 208 10.13 4.44 -10.41
C VAL A 208 11.17 5.51 -10.16
#